data_AF-A0A521XTR6-F1
#
_entry.id   AF-A0A521XTR6-F1
#
_cell.length_a   1.000
_cell.length_b   1.000
_cell.length_c   1.000
_cell.angle_alpha   90.00
_cell.angle_beta   90.00
_cell.angle_gamma   90.00
#
_symmetry.space_group_name_H-M   'P 1'
#
loop_
_entity.id
_entity.type
_entity.pdbx_description
1 polymer ?
#
loop_
_entity_poly.entity_id
_entity_poly.type
_entity_poly.pdbx_seq_one_letter_code
_entity_poly.pdbx_strand_id
1 'polypeptide(L)'
;MSILVIADHDNRSIRGATLNTVAAAAKIGGDIVVLVAGGGCAAAAQAAAQIAGVKKVLVADAPQYKDELAESLAALVVSVAAGYSHILAPATSFGKNVAPRIAALLDVAQISEIVGVSSADTFVRPIYAGTALATVQSKDAVKVITVRATGFDAVAASGGAAAVEAVAAVADAGLSSLVGRELVKSERPELTVAKIIVSGGRGM
;
A
#
# COMPACT_ATOMS: atom_id res chain seq x y z
N MET A 1 3.68 5.54 18.60
CA MET A 1 2.73 5.38 17.49
C MET A 1 3.48 4.76 16.33
N SER A 2 2.99 3.64 15.79
CA SER A 2 3.64 2.91 14.68
C SER A 2 2.65 2.77 13.52
N ILE A 3 3.17 2.85 12.30
CA ILE A 3 2.44 2.79 11.04
C ILE A 3 2.96 1.61 10.21
N LEU A 4 2.05 0.75 9.77
CA LEU A 4 2.35 -0.32 8.82
C LEU A 4 1.96 0.14 7.41
N VAL A 5 2.92 0.17 6.48
CA VAL A 5 2.68 0.42 5.06
C VAL A 5 2.80 -0.90 4.31
N ILE A 6 1.73 -1.31 3.62
CA ILE A 6 1.73 -2.49 2.76
C ILE A 6 2.33 -2.07 1.41
N ALA A 7 3.48 -2.64 1.07
CA ALA A 7 4.16 -2.31 -0.18
C ALA A 7 3.44 -2.90 -1.39
N ASP A 8 3.29 -2.09 -2.42
CA ASP A 8 2.93 -2.53 -3.76
C ASP A 8 4.21 -2.77 -4.58
N HIS A 9 4.37 -3.96 -5.17
CA HIS A 9 5.62 -4.42 -5.78
C HIS A 9 5.40 -5.43 -6.91
N ASP A 10 6.47 -5.87 -7.56
CA ASP A 10 6.46 -6.95 -8.56
C ASP A 10 7.36 -8.14 -8.18
N ASN A 11 7.62 -8.28 -6.87
CA ASN A 11 8.62 -9.18 -6.25
C ASN A 11 10.09 -8.81 -6.54
N ARG A 12 10.37 -7.89 -7.46
CA ARG A 12 11.73 -7.46 -7.82
C ARG A 12 12.02 -6.03 -7.39
N SER A 13 11.03 -5.16 -7.49
CA SER A 13 11.11 -3.73 -7.27
C SER A 13 9.86 -3.23 -6.55
N ILE A 14 9.99 -2.08 -5.89
CA ILE A 14 8.87 -1.38 -5.27
C ILE A 14 8.22 -0.44 -6.29
N ARG A 15 6.89 -0.49 -6.39
CA ARG A 15 6.14 0.45 -7.24
C ARG A 15 6.12 1.84 -6.61
N GLY A 16 6.18 2.88 -7.45
CA GLY A 16 6.27 4.27 -7.01
C GLY A 16 5.18 4.70 -6.03
N ALA A 17 3.96 4.17 -6.18
CA ALA A 17 2.84 4.47 -5.30
C ALA A 17 3.10 4.13 -3.81
N THR A 18 4.00 3.17 -3.53
CA THR A 18 4.48 2.88 -2.17
C THR A 18 5.25 4.06 -1.58
N LEU A 19 6.07 4.76 -2.39
CA LEU A 19 6.81 5.96 -1.96
C LEU A 19 5.87 7.11 -1.59
N ASN A 20 4.81 7.33 -2.39
CA ASN A 20 3.76 8.31 -2.08
C ASN A 20 3.02 7.94 -0.78
N THR A 21 2.82 6.63 -0.55
CA THR A 21 2.16 6.12 0.66
C THR A 21 3.03 6.33 1.90
N VAL A 22 4.35 6.13 1.80
CA VAL A 22 5.31 6.48 2.87
C VAL A 22 5.32 7.98 3.14
N ALA A 23 5.18 8.82 2.12
CA ALA A 23 5.06 10.27 2.31
C ALA A 23 3.79 10.64 3.12
N ALA A 24 2.66 10.00 2.83
CA ALA A 24 1.44 10.18 3.62
C ALA A 24 1.62 9.68 5.07
N ALA A 25 2.26 8.53 5.26
CA ALA A 25 2.59 8.00 6.58
C ALA A 25 3.46 8.97 7.39
N ALA A 26 4.45 9.60 6.75
CA ALA A 26 5.31 10.59 7.41
C ALA A 26 4.52 11.83 7.89
N LYS A 27 3.44 12.21 7.21
CA LYS A 27 2.55 13.31 7.64
C LYS A 27 1.67 12.94 8.85
N ILE A 28 1.35 11.66 9.03
CA ILE A 28 0.67 11.15 10.25
C ILE A 28 1.62 11.23 11.45
N GLY A 29 2.91 10.93 11.21
CA GLY A 29 3.97 10.89 12.21
C GLY A 29 4.11 9.52 12.88
N GLY A 30 5.21 9.33 13.61
CA GLY A 30 5.55 8.04 14.23
C GLY A 30 6.48 7.17 13.36
N ASP A 31 6.73 5.96 13.82
CA ASP A 31 7.65 5.03 13.16
C ASP A 31 6.97 4.32 11.98
N ILE A 32 7.58 4.35 10.80
CA ILE A 32 7.07 3.72 9.58
C ILE A 32 7.73 2.36 9.39
N VAL A 33 6.91 1.32 9.33
CA VAL A 33 7.32 -0.05 9.00
C VAL A 33 6.68 -0.44 7.68
N VAL A 34 7.45 -1.01 6.77
CA VAL A 34 6.95 -1.47 5.46
C VAL A 34 6.83 -3.00 5.47
N LEU A 35 5.68 -3.54 5.07
CA LEU A 35 5.49 -4.97 4.83
C LEU A 35 5.65 -5.26 3.33
N VAL A 36 6.55 -6.19 3.01
CA VAL A 36 6.73 -6.79 1.68
C VAL A 36 6.28 -8.24 1.76
N ALA A 37 5.22 -8.60 1.05
CA ALA A 37 4.65 -9.94 1.07
C ALA A 37 4.51 -10.46 -0.36
N GLY A 38 5.24 -11.52 -0.70
CA GLY A 38 5.32 -12.01 -2.07
C GLY A 38 5.96 -13.39 -2.15
N GLY A 39 6.23 -13.84 -3.37
CA GLY A 39 6.94 -15.09 -3.64
C GLY A 39 8.24 -14.81 -4.39
N GLY A 40 9.38 -15.04 -3.75
CA GLY A 40 10.70 -14.62 -4.22
C GLY A 40 10.88 -13.10 -4.19
N CYS A 41 10.43 -12.46 -3.10
CA CYS A 41 10.34 -10.99 -2.98
C CYS A 41 11.53 -10.32 -2.27
N ALA A 42 12.64 -11.04 -2.05
CA ALA A 42 13.82 -10.52 -1.37
C ALA A 42 14.36 -9.22 -1.98
N ALA A 43 14.37 -9.10 -3.32
CA ALA A 43 14.84 -7.88 -4.00
C ALA A 43 13.91 -6.68 -3.71
N ALA A 44 12.59 -6.89 -3.71
CA ALA A 44 11.63 -5.85 -3.31
C ALA A 44 11.80 -5.45 -1.83
N ALA A 45 12.09 -6.40 -0.93
CA ALA A 45 12.36 -6.10 0.48
C ALA A 45 13.63 -5.25 0.66
N GLN A 46 14.69 -5.55 -0.08
CA GLN A 46 15.91 -4.74 -0.08
C GLN A 46 15.66 -3.34 -0.65
N ALA A 47 14.88 -3.23 -1.73
CA ALA A 47 14.48 -1.93 -2.27
C ALA A 47 13.64 -1.13 -1.26
N ALA A 48 12.71 -1.77 -0.53
CA ALA A 48 11.95 -1.12 0.52
C ALA A 48 12.82 -0.60 1.67
N ALA A 49 13.91 -1.31 1.99
CA ALA A 49 14.82 -0.92 3.06
C ALA A 49 15.62 0.36 2.77
N GLN A 50 15.75 0.70 1.48
CA GLN A 50 16.44 1.91 1.01
C GLN A 50 15.52 3.14 1.01
N ILE A 51 14.22 2.98 1.19
CA ILE A 51 13.26 4.10 1.16
C ILE A 51 13.53 5.04 2.34
N ALA A 52 13.71 6.33 2.05
CA ALA A 52 13.90 7.34 3.08
C ALA A 52 12.69 7.43 4.02
N GLY A 53 12.94 7.43 5.33
CA GLY A 53 11.92 7.51 6.37
C GLY A 53 11.34 6.16 6.82
N VAL A 54 11.66 5.05 6.15
CA VAL A 54 11.31 3.70 6.61
C VAL A 54 12.27 3.28 7.72
N LYS A 55 11.71 2.80 8.84
CA LYS A 55 12.49 2.37 10.00
C LYS A 55 12.78 0.88 10.02
N LYS A 56 11.82 0.09 9.51
CA LYS A 56 11.92 -1.38 9.45
C LYS A 56 11.17 -1.89 8.23
N VAL A 57 11.66 -2.98 7.65
CA VAL A 57 10.96 -3.76 6.64
C VAL A 57 10.64 -5.13 7.21
N LEU A 58 9.37 -5.52 7.16
CA LEU A 58 8.93 -6.89 7.40
C LEU A 58 8.83 -7.60 6.05
N VAL A 59 9.40 -8.80 5.94
CA VAL A 59 9.31 -9.62 4.72
C VAL A 59 8.62 -10.94 5.01
N ALA A 60 7.57 -11.22 4.24
CA ALA A 60 6.88 -12.51 4.18
C ALA A 60 7.07 -13.09 2.78
N ASP A 61 8.10 -13.92 2.62
CA ASP A 61 8.41 -14.57 1.34
C ASP A 61 7.85 -16.00 1.35
N ALA A 62 6.72 -16.20 0.67
CA ALA A 62 6.08 -17.50 0.57
C ALA A 62 5.23 -17.65 -0.72
N PRO A 63 5.09 -18.88 -1.27
CA PRO A 63 4.40 -19.10 -2.54
C PRO A 63 2.97 -18.56 -2.61
N GLN A 64 2.22 -18.62 -1.51
CA GLN A 64 0.83 -18.17 -1.43
C GLN A 64 0.66 -16.65 -1.57
N TYR A 65 1.74 -15.86 -1.45
CA TYR A 65 1.70 -14.41 -1.64
C TYR A 65 2.12 -13.97 -3.04
N LYS A 66 2.63 -14.88 -3.88
CA LYS A 66 3.15 -14.58 -5.23
C LYS A 66 2.17 -13.78 -6.09
N ASP A 67 0.88 -14.12 -5.99
CA ASP A 67 -0.18 -13.53 -6.79
C ASP A 67 -0.99 -12.47 -6.05
N GLU A 68 -0.60 -12.11 -4.82
CA GLU A 68 -1.20 -11.02 -4.04
C GLU A 68 -2.71 -11.19 -3.81
N LEU A 69 -3.18 -12.44 -3.64
CA LEU A 69 -4.57 -12.75 -3.34
C LEU A 69 -4.99 -12.15 -1.99
N ALA A 70 -6.14 -11.51 -1.95
CA ALA A 70 -6.58 -10.71 -0.81
C ALA A 70 -6.79 -11.55 0.46
N GLU A 71 -7.20 -12.80 0.32
CA GLU A 71 -7.54 -13.69 1.42
C GLU A 71 -6.31 -14.01 2.27
N SER A 72 -5.26 -14.51 1.63
CA SER A 72 -3.99 -14.88 2.29
C SER A 72 -3.21 -13.64 2.72
N LEU A 73 -3.23 -12.56 1.91
CA LEU A 73 -2.53 -11.32 2.26
C LEU A 73 -3.19 -10.57 3.43
N ALA A 74 -4.52 -10.46 3.46
CA ALA A 74 -5.21 -9.80 4.57
C ALA A 74 -5.01 -10.58 5.89
N ALA A 75 -5.01 -11.92 5.83
CA ALA A 75 -4.72 -12.75 7.00
C ALA A 75 -3.29 -12.52 7.54
N LEU A 76 -2.30 -12.39 6.65
CA LEU A 76 -0.94 -12.01 7.04
C LEU A 76 -0.90 -10.63 7.70
N VAL A 77 -1.54 -9.63 7.09
CA VAL A 77 -1.53 -8.26 7.65
C VAL A 77 -2.16 -8.23 9.03
N VAL A 78 -3.28 -8.93 9.24
CA VAL A 78 -3.94 -9.03 10.55
C VAL A 78 -3.06 -9.75 11.57
N SER A 79 -2.33 -10.79 11.18
CA SER A 79 -1.44 -11.51 12.12
C SER A 79 -0.29 -10.66 12.64
N VAL A 80 0.13 -9.62 11.89
CA VAL A 80 1.18 -8.67 12.30
C VAL A 80 0.65 -7.29 12.69
N ALA A 81 -0.67 -7.06 12.66
CA ALA A 81 -1.27 -5.74 12.90
C ALA A 81 -1.14 -5.26 14.35
N ALA A 82 -0.91 -6.17 15.30
CA ALA A 82 -0.78 -5.83 16.72
C ALA A 82 0.34 -4.80 16.94
N GLY A 83 0.01 -3.69 17.63
CA GLY A 83 0.93 -2.59 17.91
C GLY A 83 0.99 -1.49 16.84
N TYR A 84 0.34 -1.68 15.69
CA TYR A 84 0.18 -0.64 14.68
C TYR A 84 -1.15 0.11 14.87
N SER A 85 -1.03 1.43 14.94
CA SER A 85 -2.19 2.35 15.00
C SER A 85 -2.77 2.69 13.63
N HIS A 86 -2.00 2.45 12.58
CA HIS A 86 -2.30 2.82 11.21
C HIS A 86 -1.82 1.71 10.28
N ILE A 87 -2.65 1.37 9.30
CA ILE A 87 -2.33 0.44 8.22
C ILE A 87 -2.65 1.14 6.90
N LEU A 88 -1.62 1.42 6.11
CA LEU A 88 -1.73 2.16 4.86
C LEU A 88 -1.38 1.27 3.67
N ALA A 89 -2.09 1.43 2.57
CA ALA A 89 -1.75 0.85 1.28
C ALA A 89 -1.89 1.88 0.14
N PRO A 90 -1.14 1.75 -0.96
CA PRO A 90 -1.39 2.56 -2.14
C PRO A 90 -2.80 2.31 -2.69
N ALA A 91 -3.50 3.35 -3.17
CA ALA A 91 -4.84 3.21 -3.74
C ALA A 91 -4.86 2.66 -5.18
N THR A 92 -3.95 1.72 -5.48
CA THR A 92 -3.91 0.93 -6.71
C THR A 92 -4.94 -0.20 -6.65
N SER A 93 -5.08 -0.99 -7.73
CA SER A 93 -5.93 -2.20 -7.72
C SER A 93 -5.55 -3.14 -6.58
N PHE A 94 -4.25 -3.24 -6.25
CA PHE A 94 -3.74 -4.02 -5.13
C PHE A 94 -4.28 -3.53 -3.76
N GLY A 95 -4.03 -2.27 -3.41
CA GLY A 95 -4.45 -1.76 -2.09
C GLY A 95 -5.97 -1.65 -1.95
N LYS A 96 -6.69 -1.31 -3.03
CA LYS A 96 -8.17 -1.30 -3.04
C LYS A 96 -8.77 -2.70 -2.89
N ASN A 97 -8.06 -3.74 -3.30
CA ASN A 97 -8.48 -5.13 -3.14
C ASN A 97 -8.31 -5.61 -1.68
N VAL A 98 -7.15 -5.34 -1.07
CA VAL A 98 -6.81 -5.91 0.25
C VAL A 98 -7.27 -5.05 1.44
N ALA A 99 -7.20 -3.72 1.34
CA ALA A 99 -7.42 -2.84 2.50
C ALA A 99 -8.84 -2.93 3.11
N PRO A 100 -9.94 -2.98 2.32
CA PRO A 100 -11.28 -3.15 2.89
C PRO A 100 -11.46 -4.48 3.62
N ARG A 101 -10.81 -5.53 3.14
CA ARG A 101 -10.83 -6.85 3.81
C ARG A 101 -10.10 -6.81 5.15
N ILE A 102 -8.94 -6.17 5.21
CA ILE A 102 -8.20 -5.96 6.47
C ILE A 102 -9.05 -5.16 7.47
N ALA A 103 -9.68 -4.07 7.02
CA ALA A 103 -10.53 -3.25 7.87
C ALA A 103 -11.71 -4.06 8.45
N ALA A 104 -12.37 -4.87 7.62
CA ALA A 104 -13.45 -5.74 8.07
C ALA A 104 -12.98 -6.81 9.08
N LEU A 105 -11.81 -7.41 8.89
CA LEU A 105 -11.25 -8.40 9.83
C LEU A 105 -10.85 -7.78 11.17
N LEU A 106 -10.52 -6.48 11.19
CA LEU A 106 -10.17 -5.73 12.40
C LEU A 106 -11.38 -5.02 13.04
N ASP A 107 -12.58 -5.14 12.44
CA ASP A 107 -13.80 -4.44 12.86
C ASP A 107 -13.63 -2.90 12.94
N VAL A 108 -13.06 -2.30 11.88
CA VAL A 108 -12.86 -0.85 11.76
C VAL A 108 -13.29 -0.31 10.40
N ALA A 109 -13.51 0.99 10.29
CA ALA A 109 -13.83 1.63 9.00
C ALA A 109 -12.58 1.79 8.12
N GLN A 110 -12.75 1.57 6.81
CA GLN A 110 -11.71 1.82 5.80
C GLN A 110 -11.85 3.25 5.25
N ILE A 111 -10.76 4.04 5.27
CA ILE A 111 -10.73 5.39 4.70
C ILE A 111 -10.08 5.37 3.32
N SER A 112 -10.89 5.46 2.26
CA SER A 112 -10.39 5.30 0.89
C SER A 112 -9.80 6.57 0.29
N GLU A 113 -8.67 6.42 -0.40
CA GLU A 113 -8.07 7.42 -1.30
C GLU A 113 -7.81 8.79 -0.67
N ILE A 114 -7.14 8.82 0.48
CA ILE A 114 -6.77 10.09 1.09
C ILE A 114 -5.83 10.87 0.17
N VAL A 115 -6.00 12.19 0.17
CA VAL A 115 -5.16 13.19 -0.52
C VAL A 115 -4.53 14.18 0.45
N GLY A 116 -4.85 14.08 1.74
CA GLY A 116 -4.29 14.93 2.78
C GLY A 116 -4.43 14.30 4.16
N VAL A 117 -3.50 14.66 5.03
CA VAL A 117 -3.48 14.30 6.45
C VAL A 117 -3.52 15.60 7.24
N SER A 118 -4.58 15.81 8.03
CA SER A 118 -4.73 16.99 8.89
C SER A 118 -4.21 16.73 10.31
N SER A 119 -4.39 15.51 10.80
CA SER A 119 -3.87 15.01 12.07
C SER A 119 -3.72 13.49 11.99
N ALA A 120 -3.24 12.85 13.06
CA ALA A 120 -3.12 11.40 13.12
C ALA A 120 -4.46 10.65 12.96
N ASP A 121 -5.60 11.30 13.17
CA ASP A 121 -6.92 10.66 13.06
C ASP A 121 -7.85 11.34 12.05
N THR A 122 -7.41 12.41 11.39
CA THR A 122 -8.23 13.23 10.49
C THR A 122 -7.59 13.36 9.10
N PHE A 123 -8.35 12.97 8.08
CA PHE A 123 -7.87 12.84 6.71
C PHE A 123 -8.79 13.55 5.71
N VAL A 124 -8.22 13.99 4.60
CA VAL A 124 -8.96 14.63 3.50
C VAL A 124 -9.04 13.66 2.34
N ARG A 125 -10.24 13.45 1.78
CA ARG A 125 -10.47 12.59 0.61
C ARG A 125 -11.45 13.19 -0.38
N PRO A 126 -11.28 12.98 -1.69
CA PRO A 126 -12.24 13.39 -2.70
C PRO A 126 -13.48 12.51 -2.67
N ILE A 127 -14.64 13.13 -2.89
CA ILE A 127 -15.94 12.49 -3.10
C ILE A 127 -16.60 13.08 -4.35
N TYR A 128 -17.70 12.48 -4.83
CA TYR A 128 -18.41 12.93 -6.04
C TYR A 128 -17.48 13.16 -7.23
N ALA A 129 -16.70 12.14 -7.59
CA ALA A 129 -15.70 12.20 -8.66
C ALA A 129 -14.66 13.34 -8.53
N GLY A 130 -14.40 13.81 -7.31
CA GLY A 130 -13.41 14.85 -7.02
C GLY A 130 -13.97 16.27 -7.00
N THR A 131 -15.28 16.46 -7.16
CA THR A 131 -15.90 17.79 -7.11
C THR A 131 -16.00 18.36 -5.70
N ALA A 132 -15.94 17.51 -4.67
CA ALA A 132 -15.91 17.94 -3.27
C ALA A 132 -14.83 17.18 -2.49
N LEU A 133 -14.28 17.85 -1.47
CA LEU A 133 -13.34 17.26 -0.52
C LEU A 133 -14.04 17.06 0.82
N ALA A 134 -14.01 15.82 1.33
CA ALA A 134 -14.49 15.48 2.65
C ALA A 134 -13.31 15.41 3.62
N THR A 135 -13.45 16.07 4.77
CA THR A 135 -12.56 15.88 5.92
C THR A 135 -13.20 14.89 6.86
N VAL A 136 -12.54 13.77 7.13
CA VAL A 136 -13.08 12.65 7.90
C VAL A 136 -12.16 12.37 9.08
N GLN A 137 -12.71 12.40 10.30
CA GLN A 137 -12.04 11.96 11.51
C GLN A 137 -12.48 10.54 11.86
N SER A 138 -11.54 9.62 12.04
CA SER A 138 -11.83 8.25 12.50
C SER A 138 -11.65 8.12 14.01
N LYS A 139 -12.66 7.53 14.66
CA LYS A 139 -12.65 7.20 16.08
C LYS A 139 -12.10 5.80 16.37
N ASP A 140 -11.80 5.03 15.33
CA ASP A 140 -11.35 3.64 15.46
C ASP A 140 -9.94 3.58 16.05
N ALA A 141 -9.64 2.51 16.78
CA ALA A 141 -8.32 2.31 17.38
C ALA A 141 -7.22 2.17 16.31
N VAL A 142 -7.52 1.48 15.20
CA VAL A 142 -6.63 1.29 14.05
C VAL A 142 -7.24 1.96 12.84
N LYS A 143 -6.46 2.80 12.15
CA LYS A 143 -6.90 3.46 10.91
C LYS A 143 -6.41 2.67 9.71
N VAL A 144 -7.32 2.06 8.96
CA VAL A 144 -7.01 1.37 7.70
C VAL A 144 -7.29 2.30 6.52
N ILE A 145 -6.24 2.67 5.78
CA ILE A 145 -6.27 3.79 4.84
C ILE A 145 -5.70 3.36 3.49
N THR A 146 -6.31 3.81 2.39
CA THR A 146 -5.66 3.79 1.09
C THR A 146 -5.25 5.19 0.67
N VAL A 147 -4.05 5.33 0.11
CA VAL A 147 -3.44 6.63 -0.22
C VAL A 147 -3.48 6.85 -1.73
N ARG A 148 -4.07 7.97 -2.16
CA ARG A 148 -4.02 8.37 -3.57
C ARG A 148 -2.62 8.87 -3.89
N ALA A 149 -1.91 8.17 -4.78
CA ALA A 149 -0.51 8.47 -5.10
C ALA A 149 -0.29 9.94 -5.53
N THR A 150 -1.20 10.51 -6.32
CA THR A 150 -1.09 11.91 -6.79
C THR A 150 -1.37 12.96 -5.71
N GLY A 151 -1.82 12.56 -4.52
CA GLY A 151 -2.05 13.49 -3.40
C GLY A 151 -0.79 13.81 -2.59
N PHE A 152 0.31 13.07 -2.79
CA PHE A 152 1.54 13.20 -2.01
C PHE A 152 2.75 13.07 -2.91
N ASP A 153 3.74 13.94 -2.74
CA ASP A 153 5.03 13.77 -3.42
C ASP A 153 5.75 12.53 -2.90
N ALA A 154 6.31 11.73 -3.81
CA ALA A 154 7.04 10.52 -3.44
C ALA A 154 8.27 10.86 -2.59
N VAL A 155 8.49 10.09 -1.51
CA VAL A 155 9.79 10.13 -0.80
C VAL A 155 10.91 9.57 -1.69
N ALA A 156 12.16 9.87 -1.33
CA ALA A 156 13.31 9.28 -2.00
C ALA A 156 13.31 7.74 -1.86
N ALA A 157 13.48 7.05 -2.99
CA ALA A 157 13.59 5.58 -3.03
C ALA A 157 14.92 5.06 -2.46
N SER A 158 15.87 5.95 -2.19
CA SER A 158 17.19 5.67 -1.62
C SER A 158 17.51 6.62 -0.47
N GLY A 159 18.52 6.27 0.33
CA GLY A 159 18.97 7.06 1.49
C GLY A 159 18.42 6.57 2.84
N GLY A 160 17.53 5.57 2.84
CA GLY A 160 17.17 4.78 4.00
C GLY A 160 18.13 3.61 4.25
N ALA A 161 18.09 3.07 5.47
CA ALA A 161 18.88 1.91 5.88
C ALA A 161 18.10 1.05 6.89
N ALA A 162 16.83 0.76 6.57
CA ALA A 162 15.96 0.00 7.45
C ALA A 162 16.42 -1.47 7.57
N ALA A 163 16.30 -2.04 8.77
CA ALA A 163 16.53 -3.48 8.94
C ALA A 163 15.40 -4.28 8.27
N VAL A 164 15.77 -5.35 7.57
CA VAL A 164 14.83 -6.32 6.99
C VAL A 164 14.68 -7.49 7.95
N GLU A 165 13.47 -7.72 8.43
CA GLU A 165 13.13 -8.79 9.36
C GLU A 165 12.11 -9.74 8.73
N ALA A 166 12.38 -11.04 8.76
CA ALA A 166 11.44 -12.04 8.29
C ALA A 166 10.27 -12.19 9.27
N VAL A 167 9.06 -12.31 8.74
CA VAL A 167 7.86 -12.66 9.51
C VAL A 167 7.33 -14.01 9.04
N ALA A 168 6.70 -14.75 9.96
CA ALA A 168 6.13 -16.05 9.64
C ALA A 168 4.98 -15.87 8.63
N ALA A 169 5.03 -16.63 7.55
CA ALA A 169 3.91 -16.73 6.62
C ALA A 169 2.72 -17.39 7.34
N VAL A 170 1.52 -16.89 7.07
CA VAL A 170 0.27 -17.56 7.45
C VAL A 170 -0.09 -18.63 6.42
N ALA A 171 -0.89 -19.60 6.84
CA ALA A 171 -1.40 -20.64 5.95
C ALA A 171 -2.17 -20.03 4.76
N ASP A 172 -2.11 -20.69 3.61
CA ASP A 172 -2.91 -20.31 2.46
C ASP A 172 -4.40 -20.47 2.80
N ALA A 173 -5.20 -19.44 2.50
CA ALA A 173 -6.64 -19.51 2.67
C ALA A 173 -7.28 -20.57 1.77
N GLY A 174 -6.69 -20.84 0.59
CA GLY A 174 -7.18 -21.85 -0.34
C GLY A 174 -8.59 -21.58 -0.90
N LEU A 175 -9.08 -20.35 -0.77
CA LEU A 175 -10.43 -19.95 -1.18
C LEU A 175 -10.51 -19.52 -2.65
N SER A 176 -9.39 -19.07 -3.21
CA SER A 176 -9.28 -18.57 -4.58
C SER A 176 -7.92 -18.94 -5.16
N SER A 177 -7.86 -18.99 -6.49
CA SER A 177 -6.62 -19.25 -7.23
C SER A 177 -6.57 -18.41 -8.49
N LEU A 178 -5.34 -18.04 -8.88
CA LEU A 178 -5.13 -17.32 -10.13
C LEU A 178 -5.06 -18.32 -11.30
N VAL A 179 -6.04 -18.26 -12.20
CA VAL A 179 -6.07 -19.13 -13.40
C VAL A 179 -5.29 -18.53 -14.57
N GLY A 180 -5.24 -17.19 -14.69
CA GLY A 180 -4.51 -16.51 -15.75
C GLY A 180 -4.49 -15.00 -15.60
N ARG A 181 -3.54 -14.35 -16.29
CA ARG A 181 -3.43 -12.89 -16.41
C ARG A 181 -3.10 -12.53 -17.85
N GLU A 182 -3.86 -11.61 -18.42
CA GLU A 182 -3.53 -10.98 -19.69
C GLU A 182 -2.93 -9.60 -19.39
N LEU A 183 -1.62 -9.46 -19.62
CA LEU A 183 -0.88 -8.24 -19.33
C LEU A 183 -0.64 -7.47 -20.62
N VAL A 184 -1.06 -6.21 -20.64
CA VAL A 184 -0.75 -5.29 -21.74
C VAL A 184 0.75 -5.02 -21.74
N LYS A 185 1.43 -5.46 -22.80
CA LYS A 185 2.83 -5.10 -23.04
C LYS A 185 2.86 -3.75 -23.74
N SER A 186 3.50 -2.77 -23.11
CA SER A 186 3.64 -1.42 -23.65
C SER A 186 5.10 -0.97 -23.49
N GLU A 187 5.68 -0.45 -24.57
CA GLU A 187 6.98 0.24 -24.53
C GLU A 187 6.84 1.69 -24.03
N ARG A 188 5.61 2.20 -23.95
CA ARG A 188 5.34 3.55 -23.43
C ARG A 188 5.50 3.59 -21.92
N PRO A 189 5.85 4.76 -21.36
CA PRO A 189 5.82 4.97 -19.92
C PRO A 189 4.47 4.56 -19.32
N GLU A 190 4.51 3.99 -18.12
CA GLU A 190 3.31 3.62 -17.37
C GLU A 190 2.45 4.89 -17.12
N LEU A 191 1.14 4.77 -17.34
CA LEU A 191 0.23 5.91 -17.43
C LEU A 191 0.13 6.68 -16.11
N THR A 192 0.14 6.00 -14.96
CA THR A 192 0.00 6.63 -13.65
C THR A 192 1.21 7.45 -13.23
N VAL A 193 2.38 7.24 -13.85
CA VAL A 193 3.63 7.99 -13.59
C VAL A 193 4.09 8.87 -14.76
N ALA A 194 3.37 8.85 -15.89
CA ALA A 194 3.74 9.62 -17.08
C ALA A 194 3.63 11.13 -16.82
N LYS A 195 4.67 11.89 -17.21
CA LYS A 195 4.68 13.36 -17.09
C LYS A 195 3.75 14.05 -18.10
N ILE A 196 3.62 13.46 -19.28
CA ILE A 196 2.82 13.98 -20.38
C ILE A 196 1.92 12.85 -20.88
N ILE A 197 0.63 13.13 -20.94
CA ILE A 197 -0.40 12.17 -21.36
C ILE A 197 -1.13 12.76 -22.57
N VAL A 198 -1.23 11.98 -23.64
CA VAL A 198 -2.06 12.30 -24.81
C VAL A 198 -3.18 11.27 -24.86
N SER A 199 -4.43 11.72 -24.68
CA SER A 199 -5.62 10.86 -24.69
C SER A 199 -6.49 11.14 -25.91
N GLY A 200 -6.81 10.11 -26.69
CA GLY A 200 -7.80 10.16 -27.77
C GLY A 200 -9.16 9.61 -27.29
N GLY A 201 -10.25 10.29 -27.64
CA GLY A 201 -11.62 9.86 -27.33
C GLY A 201 -12.33 9.27 -28.55
N ARG A 202 -13.66 9.13 -28.45
CA ARG A 202 -14.52 8.56 -29.50
C ARG A 202 -14.43 9.25 -30.88
N GLY A 203 -13.96 10.49 -30.94
CA GLY A 203 -13.89 11.30 -32.17
C GLY A 203 -12.56 11.24 -32.92
N MET A 204 -11.60 10.44 -32.44
CA MET A 204 -10.38 10.07 -33.16
C MET A 204 -10.63 8.80 -33.96
#